data_AF-A0A6A4V120-F1
#
_entry.id   AF-A0A6A4V120-F1
#
_cell.length_a   1.000
_cell.length_b   1.000
_cell.length_c   1.000
_cell.angle_alpha   90.00
_cell.angle_beta   90.00
_cell.angle_gamma   90.00
#
_symmetry.space_group_name_H-M   'P 1'
#
loop_
_entity.id
_entity.type
_entity.pdbx_description
1 polymer ?
#
loop_
_entity_poly.entity_id
_entity_poly.type
_entity_poly.pdbx_seq_one_letter_code
_entity_poly.pdbx_strand_id
1 'polypeptide(L)'
;MKELLYFIIDLFTRFSAFFSRLSTKLNLGLNDKQLHFVIIGLLCMFIFLFVQFIFKRLAKWKLSSISFIYTLTIGVMIAFAIELGQWKSATGRMEFADIVYGIYGFIVFFIIYLIAIALYKAIKDR
;
A
#
# COMPACT_ATOMS: atom_id res chain seq x y z
N MET A 1 13.34 12.73 -7.38
CA MET A 1 12.68 12.11 -6.21
C MET A 1 11.66 13.04 -5.54
N LYS A 2 11.98 14.33 -5.28
CA LYS A 2 10.98 15.30 -4.77
C LYS A 2 9.78 15.49 -5.69
N GLU A 3 9.99 15.48 -7.01
CA GLU A 3 8.92 15.58 -8.01
C GLU A 3 7.85 14.49 -7.88
N LEU A 4 8.26 13.25 -7.60
CA LEU A 4 7.32 12.13 -7.46
C LEU A 4 6.53 12.26 -6.15
N LEU A 5 7.17 12.71 -5.08
CA LEU A 5 6.49 13.02 -3.81
C LEU A 5 5.48 14.16 -3.99
N TYR A 6 5.87 15.27 -4.63
CA TYR A 6 4.96 16.39 -4.89
C TYR A 6 3.83 16.00 -5.85
N PHE A 7 4.10 15.17 -6.85
CA PHE A 7 3.06 14.62 -7.73
C PHE A 7 2.04 13.79 -6.96
N ILE A 8 2.49 12.90 -6.06
CA ILE A 8 1.59 12.12 -5.20
C ILE A 8 0.77 13.05 -4.32
N ILE A 9 1.41 14.01 -3.64
CA ILE A 9 0.71 14.97 -2.78
C ILE A 9 -0.34 15.75 -3.57
N ASP A 10 0.02 16.30 -4.74
CA ASP A 10 -0.91 17.04 -5.60
C ASP A 10 -2.07 16.16 -6.08
N LEU A 11 -1.80 14.90 -6.42
CA LEU A 11 -2.84 13.94 -6.77
C LEU A 11 -3.83 13.72 -5.63
N PHE A 12 -3.35 13.49 -4.40
CA PHE A 12 -4.20 13.36 -3.22
C PHE A 12 -5.00 14.63 -2.95
N THR A 13 -4.38 15.80 -3.05
CA THR A 13 -5.06 17.09 -2.87
C THR A 13 -6.15 17.30 -3.92
N ARG A 14 -5.90 16.95 -5.19
CA ARG A 14 -6.91 17.01 -6.26
C ARG A 14 -8.09 16.09 -6.02
N PHE A 15 -7.84 14.86 -5.57
CA PHE A 15 -8.91 13.92 -5.22
C PHE A 15 -9.80 14.48 -4.11
N SER A 16 -9.21 14.93 -3.00
CA SER A 16 -9.96 15.52 -1.89
C SER A 16 -10.77 16.75 -2.32
N ALA A 17 -10.18 17.62 -3.16
CA ALA A 17 -10.86 18.80 -3.70
C ALA A 17 -12.01 18.44 -4.64
N PHE A 18 -11.86 17.41 -5.48
CA PHE A 18 -12.92 16.93 -6.38
C PHE A 18 -14.16 16.51 -5.58
N PHE A 19 -13.96 15.73 -4.53
CA PHE A 19 -15.06 15.26 -3.69
C PHE A 19 -15.74 16.38 -2.89
N SER A 20 -14.97 17.32 -2.37
CA SER A 20 -15.52 18.52 -1.72
C SER A 20 -16.43 19.30 -2.67
N ARG A 21 -15.98 19.54 -3.90
CA ARG A 21 -16.78 20.21 -4.95
C ARG A 21 -18.04 19.41 -5.32
N LEU A 22 -17.95 18.08 -5.38
CA LEU A 22 -19.10 17.22 -5.66
C LEU A 22 -20.16 17.32 -4.55
N SER A 23 -19.73 17.31 -3.29
CA SER A 23 -20.62 17.48 -2.12
C SER A 23 -21.36 18.81 -2.15
N THR A 24 -20.65 19.90 -2.46
CA THR A 24 -21.25 21.23 -2.62
C THR A 24 -22.25 21.28 -3.78
N LYS A 25 -21.91 20.67 -4.94
CA LYS A 25 -22.82 20.63 -6.10
C LYS A 25 -24.11 19.83 -5.84
N LEU A 26 -24.01 18.78 -5.04
CA LEU A 26 -25.16 17.95 -4.66
C LEU A 26 -25.96 18.51 -3.47
N ASN A 27 -25.61 19.71 -2.96
CA ASN A 27 -26.23 20.36 -1.81
C ASN A 27 -26.34 19.44 -0.57
N LEU A 28 -25.36 18.57 -0.36
CA LEU A 28 -25.41 17.59 0.74
C LEU A 28 -25.19 18.22 2.12
N GLY A 29 -24.71 19.46 2.18
CA GLY A 29 -24.50 20.20 3.43
C GLY A 29 -23.48 19.55 4.40
N LEU A 30 -22.68 18.60 3.92
CA LEU A 30 -21.77 17.82 4.76
C LEU A 30 -20.57 18.67 5.18
N ASN A 31 -20.26 18.64 6.47
CA ASN A 31 -18.99 19.18 6.98
C ASN A 31 -17.82 18.23 6.59
N ASP A 32 -16.60 18.74 6.59
CA ASP A 32 -15.38 18.04 6.15
C ASP A 32 -15.21 16.65 6.77
N LYS A 33 -15.51 16.50 8.07
CA LYS A 33 -15.47 15.21 8.79
C LYS A 33 -16.51 14.21 8.29
N GLN A 34 -17.73 14.68 8.01
CA GLN A 34 -18.82 13.82 7.52
C GLN A 34 -18.55 13.40 6.08
N LEU A 35 -18.01 14.32 5.28
CA LEU A 35 -17.60 14.04 3.92
C LEU A 35 -16.49 12.99 3.87
N HIS A 36 -15.46 13.14 4.73
CA HIS A 36 -14.41 12.13 4.90
C HIS A 36 -14.96 10.77 5.32
N PHE A 37 -15.87 10.73 6.29
CA PHE A 37 -16.50 9.48 6.75
C PHE A 37 -17.16 8.73 5.59
N VAL A 38 -18.00 9.42 4.80
CA VAL A 38 -18.73 8.79 3.69
C VAL A 38 -17.78 8.36 2.58
N ILE A 39 -16.86 9.23 2.14
CA ILE A 39 -15.99 8.92 1.01
C ILE A 39 -14.97 7.85 1.35
N ILE A 40 -14.29 7.97 2.49
CA ILE A 40 -13.30 6.98 2.91
C ILE A 40 -14.02 5.65 3.18
N GLY A 41 -15.18 5.67 3.83
CA GLY A 41 -15.98 4.46 4.05
C GLY A 41 -16.35 3.76 2.74
N LEU A 42 -16.92 4.49 1.77
CA LEU A 42 -17.29 3.93 0.46
C LEU A 42 -16.06 3.48 -0.35
N LEU A 43 -14.98 4.26 -0.33
CA LEU A 43 -13.73 3.92 -1.01
C LEU A 43 -13.12 2.64 -0.44
N CYS A 44 -13.06 2.51 0.89
CA CYS A 44 -12.58 1.30 1.56
C CYS A 44 -13.44 0.08 1.23
N MET A 45 -14.77 0.24 1.18
CA MET A 45 -15.66 -0.86 0.76
C MET A 45 -15.43 -1.26 -0.71
N PHE A 46 -15.26 -0.30 -1.61
CA PHE A 46 -14.94 -0.58 -3.00
C PHE A 46 -13.60 -1.30 -3.15
N ILE A 47 -12.56 -0.80 -2.45
CA ILE A 47 -11.23 -1.43 -2.43
C ILE A 47 -11.34 -2.84 -1.85
N PHE A 48 -12.09 -3.05 -0.76
CA PHE A 48 -12.32 -4.37 -0.18
C PHE A 48 -12.91 -5.34 -1.20
N LEU A 49 -13.98 -4.96 -1.91
CA LEU A 49 -14.61 -5.81 -2.93
C LEU A 49 -13.62 -6.14 -4.07
N PHE A 50 -12.85 -5.15 -4.51
CA PHE A 50 -11.84 -5.31 -5.54
C PHE A 50 -10.70 -6.25 -5.11
N VAL A 51 -10.12 -6.02 -3.92
CA VAL A 51 -9.07 -6.86 -3.35
C VAL A 51 -9.58 -8.28 -3.12
N GLN A 52 -10.78 -8.45 -2.57
CA GLN A 52 -11.41 -9.74 -2.35
C GLN A 52 -11.55 -10.53 -3.66
N PHE A 53 -11.96 -9.86 -4.72
CA PHE A 53 -12.07 -10.45 -6.06
C PHE A 53 -10.72 -10.91 -6.62
N ILE A 54 -9.67 -10.08 -6.49
CA ILE A 54 -8.31 -10.44 -6.90
C ILE A 54 -7.77 -11.59 -6.05
N PHE A 55 -7.90 -11.51 -4.72
CA PHE A 55 -7.36 -12.50 -3.79
C PHE A 55 -8.03 -13.85 -3.95
N LYS A 56 -9.34 -13.88 -4.21
CA LYS A 56 -10.04 -15.13 -4.54
C LYS A 56 -9.48 -15.82 -5.78
N ARG A 57 -8.94 -15.06 -6.74
CA ARG A 57 -8.30 -15.62 -7.95
C ARG A 57 -6.88 -16.07 -7.68
N LEU A 58 -6.11 -15.28 -6.93
CA LEU A 58 -4.75 -15.64 -6.51
C LEU A 58 -4.74 -16.86 -5.58
N ALA A 59 -5.77 -17.00 -4.73
CA ALA A 59 -5.95 -18.15 -3.83
C ALA A 59 -5.99 -19.48 -4.60
N LYS A 60 -6.49 -19.48 -5.85
CA LYS A 60 -6.53 -20.68 -6.70
C LYS A 60 -5.14 -21.17 -7.09
N TRP A 61 -4.13 -20.29 -7.03
CA TRP A 61 -2.75 -20.64 -7.37
C TRP A 61 -2.06 -21.20 -6.14
N LYS A 62 -1.75 -20.35 -5.15
CA LYS A 62 -1.17 -20.75 -3.86
C LYS A 62 -1.49 -19.72 -2.78
N LEU A 63 -1.69 -20.19 -1.54
CA LEU A 63 -1.84 -19.32 -0.36
C LEU A 63 -0.64 -18.38 -0.19
N SER A 64 0.57 -18.83 -0.55
CA SER A 64 1.80 -18.04 -0.46
C SER A 64 1.76 -16.74 -1.28
N SER A 65 0.97 -16.68 -2.35
CA SER A 65 0.81 -15.47 -3.16
C SER A 65 0.03 -14.38 -2.41
N ILE A 66 -0.98 -14.78 -1.63
CA ILE A 66 -1.74 -13.85 -0.79
C ILE A 66 -0.86 -13.35 0.35
N SER A 67 -0.15 -14.28 1.00
CA SER A 67 0.81 -13.93 2.06
C SER A 67 1.86 -12.94 1.57
N PHE A 68 2.42 -13.14 0.37
CA PHE A 68 3.40 -12.22 -0.23
C PHE A 68 2.84 -10.81 -0.43
N ILE A 69 1.64 -10.67 -1.01
CA ILE A 69 1.06 -9.34 -1.24
C ILE A 69 0.74 -8.65 0.09
N TYR A 70 0.22 -9.39 1.06
CA TYR A 70 -0.11 -8.85 2.37
C TYR A 70 1.15 -8.38 3.12
N THR A 71 2.20 -9.21 3.17
CA THR A 71 3.46 -8.83 3.83
C THR A 71 4.17 -7.69 3.12
N LEU A 72 4.14 -7.65 1.78
CA LEU A 72 4.65 -6.52 1.00
C LEU A 72 3.92 -5.23 1.38
N THR A 73 2.58 -5.27 1.46
CA THR A 73 1.76 -4.09 1.79
C THR A 73 2.09 -3.57 3.19
N ILE A 74 2.19 -4.46 4.18
CA ILE A 74 2.60 -4.10 5.55
C ILE A 74 4.03 -3.55 5.55
N GLY A 75 4.96 -4.20 4.84
CA GLY A 75 6.36 -3.77 4.76
C GLY A 75 6.48 -2.35 4.22
N VAL A 76 5.73 -2.01 3.17
CA VAL A 76 5.66 -0.64 2.63
C VAL A 76 5.11 0.32 3.68
N MET A 77 4.01 -0.03 4.37
CA MET A 77 3.46 0.81 5.44
C MET A 77 4.47 1.07 6.57
N ILE A 78 5.21 0.04 6.99
CA ILE A 78 6.23 0.15 8.03
C ILE A 78 7.37 1.05 7.56
N ALA A 79 7.88 0.85 6.34
CA ALA A 79 8.94 1.70 5.78
C ALA A 79 8.51 3.17 5.75
N PHE A 80 7.30 3.47 5.27
CA PHE A 80 6.76 4.83 5.34
C PHE A 80 6.66 5.37 6.76
N ALA A 81 6.21 4.57 7.73
CA ALA A 81 6.09 5.00 9.12
C ALA A 81 7.46 5.32 9.75
N ILE A 82 8.49 4.53 9.44
CA ILE A 82 9.86 4.76 9.89
C ILE A 82 10.40 6.07 9.30
N GLU A 83 10.29 6.27 7.99
CA GLU A 83 10.76 7.48 7.30
C GLU A 83 10.06 8.76 7.79
N LEU A 84 8.74 8.70 7.98
CA LEU A 84 7.98 9.80 8.56
C LEU A 84 8.39 10.08 10.01
N GLY A 85 8.68 9.03 10.79
CA GLY A 85 9.17 9.14 12.16
C GLY A 85 10.55 9.79 12.24
N GLN A 86 11.46 9.44 11.34
CA GLN A 86 12.82 10.03 11.24
C GLN A 86 12.76 11.51 10.85
N TRP A 87 11.90 11.85 9.88
CA TRP A 87 11.67 13.25 9.50
C TRP A 87 11.15 14.08 10.66
N LYS A 88 10.18 13.57 11.41
CA LYS A 88 9.62 14.26 12.58
C LYS A 88 10.64 14.39 13.72
N SER A 89 11.47 13.38 13.93
CA SER A 89 12.45 13.34 15.03
C SER A 89 13.73 14.12 14.73
N ALA A 90 13.87 14.68 13.52
CA ALA A 90 15.07 15.36 13.03
C ALA A 90 16.36 14.52 13.12
N THR A 91 16.24 13.20 13.28
CA THR A 91 17.36 12.24 13.29
C THR A 91 17.81 11.85 11.89
N GLY A 92 17.03 12.20 10.87
CA GLY A 92 17.30 11.93 9.46
C GLY A 92 16.39 12.75 8.54
N ARG A 93 16.61 12.65 7.22
CA ARG A 93 15.72 13.21 6.20
C ARG A 93 14.77 12.11 5.73
N MET A 94 13.53 12.47 5.39
CA MET A 94 12.63 11.53 4.72
C MET A 94 13.19 11.25 3.32
N GLU A 95 13.66 10.03 3.07
CA GLU A 95 14.16 9.65 1.75
C GLU A 95 13.28 8.55 1.14
N PHE A 96 12.58 8.91 0.06
CA PHE A 96 11.77 7.91 -0.67
C PHE A 96 12.60 6.73 -1.19
N ALA A 97 13.90 6.95 -1.42
CA ALA A 97 14.83 5.89 -1.80
C ALA A 97 14.89 4.79 -0.72
N ASP A 98 14.86 5.14 0.55
CA ASP A 98 14.97 4.16 1.65
C ASP A 98 13.75 3.23 1.70
N ILE A 99 12.56 3.75 1.39
CA ILE A 99 11.35 2.95 1.18
C ILE A 99 11.53 1.99 0.01
N VAL A 100 12.04 2.49 -1.12
CA VAL A 100 12.26 1.68 -2.33
C VAL A 100 13.31 0.59 -2.07
N TYR A 101 14.40 0.89 -1.36
CA TYR A 101 15.39 -0.10 -0.94
C TYR A 101 14.81 -1.13 0.02
N GLY A 102 13.93 -0.73 0.95
CA GLY A 102 13.19 -1.67 1.80
C GLY A 102 12.35 -2.67 0.98
N ILE A 103 11.66 -2.19 -0.05
CA ILE A 103 10.91 -3.04 -0.99
C ILE A 103 11.84 -3.99 -1.75
N TYR A 104 12.97 -3.48 -2.29
CA TYR A 104 13.96 -4.31 -2.98
C TYR A 104 14.50 -5.41 -2.08
N GLY A 105 14.84 -5.08 -0.82
CA GLY A 105 15.30 -6.06 0.17
C GLY A 105 14.28 -7.18 0.35
N PHE A 106 13.01 -6.83 0.58
CA PHE A 106 11.95 -7.83 0.72
C PHE A 106 11.84 -8.76 -0.51
N ILE A 107 11.89 -8.22 -1.73
CA ILE A 107 11.83 -9.02 -2.96
C ILE A 107 13.01 -9.99 -3.05
N VAL A 108 14.24 -9.51 -2.78
CA VAL A 108 15.45 -10.35 -2.82
C VAL A 108 15.36 -11.49 -1.80
N PHE A 109 15.01 -11.20 -0.55
CA PHE A 109 14.88 -12.24 0.48
C PHE A 109 13.75 -13.22 0.18
N PHE A 110 12.66 -12.76 -0.43
CA PHE A 110 11.59 -13.65 -0.85
C PHE A 110 12.02 -14.62 -1.96
N ILE A 111 12.84 -14.16 -2.92
CA ILE A 111 13.42 -15.03 -3.96
C ILE A 111 14.33 -16.09 -3.32
N ILE A 112 15.16 -15.72 -2.34
CA ILE A 112 15.99 -16.68 -1.58
C ILE A 112 15.12 -17.74 -0.90
N TYR A 113 14.02 -17.33 -0.26
CA TYR A 113 13.04 -18.25 0.33
C TYR A 113 12.42 -19.22 -0.70
N LEU A 114 12.05 -18.73 -1.89
CA LEU A 114 11.51 -19.58 -2.96
C LEU A 114 12.53 -20.62 -3.44
N ILE A 115 13.80 -20.22 -3.58
CA ILE A 115 14.90 -21.13 -3.95
C ILE A 115 15.07 -22.19 -2.85
N ALA A 116 15.08 -21.81 -1.58
CA ALA A 116 15.20 -22.76 -0.47
C ALA A 116 14.07 -23.80 -0.46
N ILE A 117 12.82 -23.38 -0.71
CA ILE A 117 11.68 -24.30 -0.84
C ILE A 117 11.83 -25.23 -2.05
N ALA A 118 12.29 -24.71 -3.19
CA ALA A 118 12.48 -25.51 -4.39
C ALA A 118 13.54 -26.60 -4.18
N LEU A 119 14.67 -26.25 -3.55
CA LEU A 119 15.74 -27.19 -3.20
C LEU A 119 15.26 -28.25 -2.20
N TYR A 120 14.55 -27.84 -1.14
CA TYR A 120 13.99 -28.77 -0.15
C TYR A 120 13.08 -29.82 -0.79
N LYS A 121 12.21 -29.41 -1.71
CA LYS A 121 11.33 -30.33 -2.45
C LYS A 121 12.12 -31.25 -3.38
N ALA A 122 13.10 -30.72 -4.12
CA ALA A 122 13.93 -31.52 -5.01
C ALA A 122 14.72 -32.62 -4.28
N ILE A 123 15.11 -32.38 -3.01
CA ILE A 123 15.78 -33.39 -2.17
C ILE A 123 14.77 -34.40 -1.61
N LYS A 124 13.58 -33.95 -1.20
CA LYS A 124 12.56 -34.81 -0.59
C LYS A 124 11.84 -35.73 -1.58
N ASP A 125 11.67 -35.27 -2.83
CA ASP A 125 11.00 -36.02 -3.89
C ASP A 125 11.97 -36.98 -4.65
N ARG A 126 13.22 -37.08 -4.19
CA ARG A 126 14.20 -38.11 -4.57
C ARG A 126 14.18 -39.26 -3.56
#